data_AF-A0A936CPP0-F1
#
_entry.id   AF-A0A936CPP0-F1
#
_cell.length_a   1.000
_cell.length_b   1.000
_cell.length_c   1.000
_cell.angle_alpha   90.00
_cell.angle_beta   90.00
_cell.angle_gamma   90.00
#
_symmetry.space_group_name_H-M   'P 1'
#
loop_
_entity.id
_entity.type
_entity.pdbx_description
1 polymer ?
#
loop_
_entity_poly.entity_id
_entity_poly.type
_entity_poly.pdbx_seq_one_letter_code
_entity_poly.pdbx_strand_id
1 'polypeptide(L)'
;MNEMYQSIVKQITILNQFQRKQDNQGRLITQKEDLHKACDILFESIILKVDELDGSLRQFFERLKEYAKVKSEKEKVKQSEIDFNRFEIRTVTGISKTQQHRYIQQLINLEYLRQIGYANRGFNYRIAYWDNMQLIRTKIKDNLSEQLKSL
;
A
#
# COMPACT_ATOMS: atom_id res chain seq x y z
N MET A 1 16.16 -1.90 8.38
CA MET A 1 15.81 -1.00 7.24
C MET A 1 16.99 -0.12 6.86
N ASN A 2 17.62 0.59 7.81
CA ASN A 2 18.80 1.42 7.52
C ASN A 2 19.96 0.61 6.89
N GLU A 3 20.30 -0.55 7.44
CA GLU A 3 21.36 -1.40 6.88
C GLU A 3 21.09 -1.86 5.45
N MET A 4 19.84 -2.21 5.13
CA MET A 4 19.43 -2.59 3.78
C MET A 4 19.59 -1.43 2.80
N TYR A 5 19.21 -0.22 3.21
CA TYR A 5 19.41 0.99 2.42
C TYR A 5 20.89 1.24 2.16
N GLN A 6 21.72 1.24 3.20
CA GLN A 6 23.18 1.43 3.07
C GLN A 6 23.83 0.35 2.19
N SER A 7 23.37 -0.89 2.28
CA SER A 7 23.86 -1.98 1.43
C SER A 7 23.55 -1.76 -0.05
N ILE A 8 22.32 -1.33 -0.38
CA ILE A 8 21.93 -1.04 -1.76
C ILE A 8 22.68 0.18 -2.30
N VAL A 9 22.84 1.23 -1.49
CA VAL A 9 23.67 2.39 -1.87
C VAL A 9 25.08 1.96 -2.25
N LYS A 10 25.73 1.12 -1.42
CA LYS A 10 27.07 0.59 -1.71
C LYS A 10 27.10 -0.23 -2.99
N GLN A 11 26.12 -1.11 -3.20
CA GLN A 11 26.02 -1.91 -4.42
C GLN A 11 25.89 -1.02 -5.67
N ILE A 12 25.07 0.03 -5.62
CA ILE A 12 24.91 0.98 -6.73
C ILE A 12 26.21 1.77 -6.97
N THR A 13 26.88 2.22 -5.92
CA THR A 13 28.18 2.89 -6.05
C THR A 13 29.23 1.97 -6.68
N ILE A 14 29.25 0.68 -6.33
CA ILE A 14 30.13 -0.32 -6.94
C ILE A 14 29.76 -0.57 -8.41
N LEU A 15 28.47 -0.70 -8.73
CA LEU A 15 28.02 -0.86 -10.12
C LEU A 15 28.44 0.33 -11.00
N ASN A 16 28.41 1.54 -10.45
CA ASN A 16 28.83 2.77 -11.13
C ASN A 16 30.32 3.11 -10.92
N GLN A 17 31.16 2.16 -10.46
CA GLN A 17 32.53 2.44 -10.03
C GLN A 17 33.39 3.21 -11.06
N PHE A 18 33.18 2.98 -12.36
CA PHE A 18 33.92 3.65 -13.42
C PHE A 18 33.50 5.12 -13.62
N GLN A 19 32.33 5.51 -13.10
CA GLN A 19 31.81 6.88 -13.11
C GLN A 19 31.95 7.56 -11.73
N ARG A 20 32.64 6.94 -10.76
CA ARG A 20 32.78 7.47 -9.40
C ARG A 20 34.21 7.91 -9.12
N LYS A 21 34.34 8.98 -8.34
CA LYS A 21 35.64 9.44 -7.85
C LYS A 21 36.13 8.49 -6.76
N GLN A 22 37.44 8.33 -6.67
CA GLN A 22 38.08 7.66 -5.56
C GLN A 22 38.73 8.70 -4.65
N ASP A 23 38.80 8.40 -3.35
CA ASP A 23 39.61 9.18 -2.43
C ASP A 23 41.09 8.80 -2.50
N ASN A 24 41.92 9.48 -1.71
CA ASN A 24 43.37 9.23 -1.66
C ASN A 24 43.74 7.83 -1.15
N GLN A 25 42.79 7.07 -0.61
CA GLN A 25 42.97 5.69 -0.13
C GLN A 25 42.41 4.66 -1.13
N GLY A 26 41.96 5.09 -2.31
CA GLY A 26 41.38 4.22 -3.35
C GLY A 26 39.94 3.78 -3.08
N ARG A 27 39.23 4.41 -2.13
CA ARG A 27 37.83 4.08 -1.82
C ARG A 27 36.88 4.86 -2.72
N LEU A 28 35.84 4.21 -3.23
CA LEU A 28 34.81 4.85 -4.04
C LEU A 28 34.00 5.86 -3.21
N ILE A 29 33.78 7.05 -3.78
CA ILE A 29 32.96 8.10 -3.18
C ILE A 29 31.54 8.00 -3.77
N THR A 30 30.58 7.67 -2.92
CA THR A 30 29.15 7.66 -3.25
C THR A 30 28.67 9.05 -3.65
N GLN A 31 27.87 9.14 -4.71
CA GLN A 31 27.26 10.39 -5.15
C GLN A 31 25.76 10.43 -4.82
N LYS A 32 25.17 11.62 -4.80
CA LYS A 32 23.74 11.82 -4.53
C LYS A 32 22.85 10.97 -5.44
N GLU A 33 23.25 10.78 -6.70
CA GLU A 33 22.54 9.91 -7.65
C GLU A 33 22.41 8.47 -7.16
N ASP A 34 23.42 7.93 -6.46
CA ASP A 34 23.38 6.57 -5.94
C ASP A 34 22.35 6.45 -4.81
N LEU A 35 22.24 7.49 -3.97
CA LEU A 35 21.23 7.60 -2.92
C LEU A 35 19.81 7.66 -3.50
N HIS A 36 19.61 8.47 -4.55
CA HIS A 36 18.35 8.55 -5.28
C HIS A 36 17.94 7.20 -5.86
N LYS A 37 18.83 6.54 -6.60
CA LYS A 37 18.56 5.22 -7.18
C LYS A 37 18.26 4.17 -6.11
N ALA A 38 18.97 4.21 -4.98
CA ALA A 38 18.70 3.30 -3.85
C ALA A 38 17.31 3.53 -3.25
N CYS A 39 16.91 4.80 -3.08
CA CYS A 39 15.57 5.15 -2.62
C CYS A 39 14.50 4.66 -3.59
N ASP A 40 14.68 4.86 -4.89
CA ASP A 40 13.71 4.41 -5.91
C ASP A 40 13.54 2.88 -5.90
N ILE A 41 14.65 2.13 -5.80
CA ILE A 41 14.62 0.66 -5.73
C ILE A 41 13.89 0.19 -4.47
N LEU A 42 14.14 0.84 -3.34
CA LEU A 42 13.55 0.45 -2.06
C LEU A 42 12.13 0.96 -1.87
N PHE A 43 11.68 1.90 -2.68
CA PHE A 43 10.41 2.59 -2.47
C PHE A 43 9.24 1.62 -2.35
N GLU A 44 9.10 0.67 -3.28
CA GLU A 44 8.00 -0.31 -3.21
C GLU A 44 8.07 -1.19 -1.97
N SER A 45 9.28 -1.55 -1.50
CA SER A 45 9.45 -2.31 -0.26
C SER A 45 9.09 -1.49 0.99
N ILE A 46 9.37 -0.18 0.97
CA ILE A 46 8.95 0.74 2.03
C ILE A 46 7.43 0.82 2.06
N ILE A 47 6.78 0.98 0.90
CA ILE A 47 5.32 1.03 0.83
C ILE A 47 4.68 -0.25 1.33
N LEU A 48 5.18 -1.42 0.92
CA LEU A 48 4.68 -2.71 1.40
C LEU A 48 4.82 -2.86 2.93
N LYS A 49 5.78 -2.18 3.55
CA LYS A 49 6.00 -2.25 5.00
C LYS A 49 5.17 -1.23 5.78
N VAL A 50 4.89 -0.07 5.18
CA VAL A 50 4.01 0.96 5.74
C VAL A 50 2.55 0.54 5.61
N ASP A 51 2.22 -0.20 4.56
CA ASP A 51 0.89 -0.75 4.37
C ASP A 51 0.61 -1.83 5.42
N GLU A 52 -0.47 -1.65 6.18
CA GLU A 52 -0.97 -2.62 7.16
C GLU A 52 -1.71 -3.78 6.47
N LEU A 53 -2.13 -3.58 5.22
CA LEU A 53 -2.77 -4.62 4.41
C LEU A 53 -1.73 -5.33 3.56
N ASP A 54 -1.69 -6.66 3.62
CA ASP A 54 -0.91 -7.43 2.66
C ASP A 54 -1.42 -7.21 1.23
N GLY A 55 -0.59 -7.46 0.22
CA GLY A 55 -0.92 -7.15 -1.17
C GLY A 55 -2.23 -7.77 -1.68
N SER A 56 -2.60 -8.95 -1.19
CA SER A 56 -3.86 -9.61 -1.60
C SER A 56 -5.06 -9.02 -0.86
N LEU A 57 -4.92 -8.73 0.43
CA LEU A 57 -5.93 -8.03 1.23
C LEU A 57 -6.19 -6.62 0.71
N ARG A 58 -5.13 -5.91 0.33
CA ARG A 58 -5.15 -4.59 -0.32
C ARG A 58 -5.96 -4.62 -1.61
N GLN A 59 -5.64 -5.53 -2.53
CA GLN A 59 -6.39 -5.68 -3.79
C GLN A 59 -7.86 -6.01 -3.55
N PHE A 60 -8.15 -6.87 -2.58
CA PHE A 60 -9.53 -7.18 -2.19
C PHE A 60 -10.26 -5.92 -1.70
N PHE A 61 -9.62 -5.12 -0.85
CA PHE A 61 -10.21 -3.89 -0.31
C PHE A 61 -10.42 -2.80 -1.39
N GLU A 62 -9.49 -2.61 -2.32
CA GLU A 62 -9.67 -1.67 -3.43
C GLU A 62 -10.88 -2.03 -4.31
N ARG A 63 -11.09 -3.32 -4.60
CA ARG A 63 -12.28 -3.79 -5.34
C ARG A 63 -13.58 -3.51 -4.58
N LEU A 64 -13.57 -3.62 -3.25
CA LEU A 64 -14.72 -3.25 -2.43
C LEU A 64 -15.02 -1.75 -2.49
N LYS A 65 -13.97 -0.91 -2.42
CA LYS A 65 -14.11 0.54 -2.57
C LYS A 65 -14.68 0.92 -3.94
N GLU A 66 -14.18 0.31 -5.01
CA GLU A 66 -14.68 0.51 -6.37
C GLU A 66 -16.15 0.13 -6.48
N TYR A 67 -16.53 -1.05 -5.97
CA TYR A 67 -17.92 -1.48 -5.96
C TYR A 67 -18.83 -0.56 -5.16
N ALA A 68 -18.40 -0.12 -3.98
CA ALA A 68 -19.15 0.82 -3.16
C ALA A 68 -19.38 2.15 -3.88
N LYS A 69 -18.40 2.65 -4.65
CA LYS A 69 -18.57 3.86 -5.48
C LYS A 69 -19.63 3.67 -6.56
N VAL A 70 -19.51 2.60 -7.35
CA VAL A 70 -20.47 2.28 -8.43
C VAL A 70 -21.89 2.11 -7.88
N LYS A 71 -22.04 1.43 -6.74
CA LYS A 71 -23.34 1.26 -6.08
C LYS A 71 -23.88 2.59 -5.55
N SER A 72 -23.02 3.45 -5.00
CA SER A 72 -23.39 4.79 -4.53
C SER A 72 -23.93 5.68 -5.66
N GLU A 73 -23.33 5.62 -6.84
CA GLU A 73 -23.77 6.38 -8.02
C GLU A 73 -25.14 5.88 -8.51
N LYS A 74 -25.35 4.56 -8.52
CA LYS A 74 -26.61 3.95 -8.92
C LYS A 74 -27.76 4.27 -7.96
N GLU A 75 -27.49 4.23 -6.66
CA GLU A 75 -28.48 4.46 -5.61
C GLU A 75 -28.65 5.95 -5.26
N LYS A 76 -27.75 6.82 -5.76
CA LYS A 76 -27.67 8.26 -5.43
C LYS A 76 -27.51 8.52 -3.93
N VAL A 77 -26.81 7.62 -3.25
CA VAL A 77 -26.50 7.70 -1.81
C VAL A 77 -25.00 7.97 -1.65
N LYS A 78 -24.57 8.50 -0.50
CA LYS A 78 -23.14 8.68 -0.21
C LYS A 78 -22.42 7.35 -0.15
N GLN A 79 -21.21 7.27 -0.70
CA GLN A 79 -20.35 6.06 -0.65
C GLN A 79 -20.14 5.52 0.78
N SER A 80 -20.15 6.39 1.79
CA SER A 80 -19.99 6.02 3.21
C SER A 80 -21.19 5.31 3.81
N GLU A 81 -22.35 5.34 3.16
CA GLU A 81 -23.59 4.75 3.64
C GLU A 81 -23.95 3.45 2.90
N ILE A 82 -23.12 3.06 1.92
CA ILE A 82 -23.34 1.86 1.14
C ILE A 82 -23.01 0.61 1.95
N ASP A 83 -24.02 -0.23 2.06
CA ASP A 83 -23.94 -1.57 2.63
C ASP A 83 -23.88 -2.61 1.52
N PHE A 84 -23.15 -3.68 1.77
CA PHE A 84 -23.09 -4.81 0.86
C PHE A 84 -23.02 -6.15 1.61
N ASN A 85 -23.66 -7.16 1.05
CA ASN A 85 -23.70 -8.50 1.61
C ASN A 85 -22.60 -9.40 1.03
N ARG A 86 -22.47 -10.63 1.55
CA ARG A 86 -21.44 -11.57 1.07
C ARG A 86 -21.64 -12.02 -0.38
N PHE A 87 -22.87 -12.04 -0.90
CA PHE A 87 -23.10 -12.40 -2.29
C PHE A 87 -22.56 -11.33 -3.23
N GLU A 88 -22.86 -10.06 -2.96
CA GLU A 88 -22.35 -8.92 -3.71
C GLU A 88 -20.82 -8.89 -3.72
N ILE A 89 -20.19 -9.01 -2.54
CA ILE A 89 -18.72 -9.08 -2.42
C ILE A 89 -18.16 -10.22 -3.29
N ARG A 90 -18.79 -11.40 -3.26
CA ARG A 90 -18.28 -12.58 -3.99
C ARG A 90 -18.40 -12.38 -5.50
N THR A 91 -19.51 -11.81 -5.97
CA THR A 91 -19.72 -11.51 -7.40
C THR A 91 -18.68 -10.54 -7.93
N VAL A 92 -18.33 -9.51 -7.15
CA VAL A 92 -17.34 -8.50 -7.55
C VAL A 92 -15.91 -9.06 -7.50
N THR A 93 -15.59 -9.83 -6.46
CA THR A 93 -14.19 -10.20 -6.17
C THR A 93 -13.79 -11.55 -6.76
N GLY A 94 -14.75 -12.44 -7.04
CA GLY A 94 -14.50 -13.78 -7.61
C GLY A 94 -13.85 -14.79 -6.67
N ILE A 95 -13.60 -14.43 -5.41
CA ILE A 95 -12.88 -15.27 -4.45
C ILE A 95 -13.76 -16.35 -3.82
N SER A 96 -13.14 -17.40 -3.28
CA SER A 96 -13.85 -18.48 -2.60
C SER A 96 -14.50 -18.02 -1.28
N LYS A 97 -15.51 -18.77 -0.80
CA LYS A 97 -16.21 -18.48 0.47
C LYS A 97 -15.25 -18.38 1.66
N THR A 98 -14.29 -19.29 1.75
CA THR A 98 -13.31 -19.32 2.84
C THR A 98 -12.38 -18.11 2.77
N GLN A 99 -11.88 -17.80 1.57
CA GLN A 99 -11.00 -16.67 1.33
C GLN A 99 -11.68 -15.33 1.65
N GLN A 100 -12.93 -15.20 1.20
CA GLN A 100 -13.79 -14.07 1.49
C GLN A 100 -13.98 -13.88 2.99
N HIS A 101 -14.30 -14.94 3.71
CA HIS A 101 -14.50 -14.86 5.15
C HIS A 101 -13.22 -14.38 5.84
N ARG A 102 -12.05 -14.92 5.48
CA ARG A 102 -10.76 -14.52 6.03
C ARG A 102 -10.48 -13.04 5.81
N TYR A 103 -10.60 -12.54 4.59
CA TYR A 103 -10.33 -11.13 4.28
C TYR A 103 -11.32 -10.17 4.95
N ILE A 104 -12.61 -10.51 4.98
CA ILE A 104 -13.60 -9.70 5.68
C ILE A 104 -13.26 -9.62 7.18
N GLN A 105 -12.90 -10.73 7.83
CA GLN A 105 -12.54 -10.71 9.25
C GLN A 105 -11.27 -9.89 9.51
N GLN A 106 -10.25 -10.01 8.66
CA GLN A 106 -9.04 -9.19 8.78
C GLN A 106 -9.36 -7.68 8.67
N LEU A 107 -10.16 -7.29 7.67
CA LEU A 107 -10.56 -5.88 7.50
C LEU A 107 -11.44 -5.37 8.64
N ILE A 108 -12.27 -6.23 9.26
CA ILE A 108 -13.05 -5.86 10.45
C ILE A 108 -12.12 -5.64 11.65
N ASN A 109 -11.15 -6.54 11.87
CA ASN A 109 -10.20 -6.43 12.97
C ASN A 109 -9.30 -5.20 12.86
N LEU A 110 -9.00 -4.77 11.63
CA LEU A 110 -8.27 -3.54 11.33
C LEU A 110 -9.19 -2.31 11.23
N GLU A 111 -10.48 -2.45 11.54
CA GLU A 111 -11.49 -1.38 11.51
C GLU A 111 -11.75 -0.74 10.13
N TYR A 112 -11.26 -1.35 9.04
CA TYR A 112 -11.55 -0.92 7.66
C TYR A 112 -13.00 -1.23 7.27
N LEU A 113 -13.56 -2.33 7.79
CA LEU A 113 -14.96 -2.72 7.57
C LEU A 113 -15.75 -2.77 8.87
N ARG A 114 -17.01 -2.33 8.82
CA ARG A 114 -17.99 -2.53 9.88
C ARG A 114 -19.00 -3.60 9.48
N GLN A 115 -19.24 -4.55 10.37
CA GLN A 115 -20.30 -5.55 10.23
C GLN A 115 -21.60 -5.01 10.81
N ILE A 116 -22.70 -5.13 10.06
CA ILE A 116 -24.03 -4.65 10.42
C ILE A 116 -25.00 -5.83 10.35
N GLY A 117 -25.85 -5.98 11.36
CA GLY A 117 -26.87 -7.04 11.42
C GLY A 117 -26.61 -8.06 12.51
N TYR A 118 -27.40 -9.13 12.49
CA TYR A 118 -27.42 -10.17 13.53
C TYR A 118 -27.38 -11.55 12.89
N ALA A 119 -26.85 -12.55 13.60
CA ALA A 119 -26.64 -13.90 13.07
C ALA A 119 -27.90 -14.55 12.48
N ASN A 120 -29.08 -14.25 13.04
CA ASN A 120 -30.38 -14.77 12.58
C ASN A 120 -30.95 -14.07 11.34
N ARG A 121 -30.48 -12.87 10.99
CA ARG A 121 -30.95 -12.07 9.83
C ARG A 121 -29.90 -11.93 8.74
N GLY A 122 -28.68 -12.39 9.01
CA GLY A 122 -27.53 -12.20 8.15
C GLY A 122 -26.79 -10.89 8.43
N PHE A 123 -25.68 -10.74 7.73
CA PHE A 123 -24.76 -9.63 7.91
C PHE A 123 -24.54 -8.88 6.61
N ASN A 124 -24.58 -7.56 6.73
CA ASN A 124 -24.08 -6.62 5.75
C ASN A 124 -22.76 -6.04 6.24
N TYR A 125 -22.00 -5.48 5.30
CA TYR A 125 -20.70 -4.87 5.55
C TYR A 125 -20.68 -3.47 4.96
N ARG A 126 -20.01 -2.56 5.66
CA ARG A 126 -19.82 -1.17 5.26
C ARG A 126 -18.36 -0.80 5.38
N ILE A 127 -17.87 0.03 4.47
CA ILE A 127 -16.52 0.59 4.57
C ILE A 127 -16.53 1.67 5.66
N ALA A 128 -15.78 1.43 6.73
CA ALA A 128 -15.69 2.33 7.87
C ALA A 128 -14.54 3.33 7.69
N TYR A 129 -13.40 2.89 7.15
CA TYR A 129 -12.23 3.74 6.91
C TYR A 129 -11.87 3.77 5.42
N TRP A 130 -11.91 4.97 4.83
CA TRP A 130 -11.58 5.21 3.41
C TRP A 130 -10.14 5.69 3.29
N ASP A 131 -9.23 4.73 3.26
CA ASP A 131 -7.82 5.05 3.09
C ASP A 131 -7.50 5.51 1.65
N ASN A 132 -6.39 6.24 1.54
CA ASN A 132 -5.86 6.68 0.26
C ASN A 132 -4.36 6.36 0.18
N MET A 133 -4.07 5.12 -0.21
CA MET A 133 -2.69 4.65 -0.38
C MET A 133 -1.92 5.44 -1.43
N GLN A 134 -2.61 6.01 -2.44
CA GLN A 134 -1.94 6.85 -3.44
C GLN A 134 -1.43 8.14 -2.84
N LEU A 135 -2.24 8.81 -1.99
CA LEU A 135 -1.78 9.99 -1.27
C LEU A 135 -0.62 9.66 -0.31
N ILE A 136 -0.66 8.50 0.36
CA ILE A 136 0.43 8.05 1.23
C ILE A 136 1.70 7.82 0.41
N ARG A 137 1.60 7.11 -0.72
CA ARG A 137 2.71 6.90 -1.66
C ARG A 137 3.33 8.23 -2.10
N THR A 138 2.52 9.19 -2.57
CA THR A 138 3.01 10.50 -3.00
C THR A 138 3.70 11.24 -1.87
N LYS A 139 3.09 11.32 -0.68
CA LYS A 139 3.69 11.98 0.48
C LYS A 139 5.04 11.39 0.89
N ILE A 140 5.16 10.06 0.92
CA ILE A 140 6.42 9.40 1.26
C ILE A 140 7.48 9.71 0.19
N LYS A 141 7.10 9.64 -1.09
CA LYS A 141 8.01 9.94 -2.20
C LYS A 141 8.52 11.38 -2.17
N ASP A 142 7.62 12.33 -1.93
CA ASP A 142 7.96 13.75 -1.86
C ASP A 142 8.90 14.02 -0.68
N ASN A 143 8.60 13.47 0.51
CA ASN A 143 9.43 13.63 1.70
C ASN A 143 10.83 13.04 1.50
N LEU A 144 10.95 11.85 0.93
CA LEU A 144 12.25 11.24 0.60
C LEU A 144 13.03 12.10 -0.41
N SER A 145 12.34 12.64 -1.41
CA SER A 145 12.95 13.50 -2.43
C SER A 145 13.46 14.82 -1.84
N GLU A 146 12.71 15.42 -0.91
CA GLU A 146 13.10 16.64 -0.20
C GLU A 146 14.33 16.40 0.69
N GLN A 147 14.36 15.30 1.44
CA GLN A 147 15.52 14.93 2.26
C GLN A 147 16.78 14.77 1.42
N LEU A 148 16.68 14.12 0.26
CA LEU A 148 17.81 13.94 -0.66
C LEU A 148 18.29 15.25 -1.30
N LYS A 149 17.40 16.21 -1.53
CA LYS A 149 17.76 17.56 -2.01
C LYS A 149 18.49 18.38 -0.93
N SER A 150 18.21 18.11 0.35
CA SER A 150 18.79 18.83 1.48
C SER A 150 20.20 18.36 1.89
N LEU A 151 20.59 17.16 1.45
CA LEU A 151 21.98 16.65 1.46
C LEU A 151 22.77 17.34 0.35
#